data_AF-A0A1L6ZEZ7-F1
#
_entry.id   AF-A0A1L6ZEZ7-F1
#
_cell.length_a   1.000
_cell.length_b   1.000
_cell.length_c   1.000
_cell.angle_alpha   90.00
_cell.angle_beta   90.00
_cell.angle_gamma   90.00
#
_symmetry.space_group_name_H-M   'P 1'
#
loop_
_entity.id
_entity.type
_entity.pdbx_description
1 polymer ?
#
loop_
_entity_poly.entity_id
_entity_poly.type
_entity_poly.pdbx_seq_one_letter_code
_entity_poly.pdbx_strand_id
1 'polypeptide(L)'
;MKINEDLEVTEMYLDGFKVPVPAGLNELLNRSGGWKYIKPDQSQNNLDQTKSYDRKVVRKDGKLRTYLTYKNPSKVSNQKTS
;
A
#
# COMPACT_ATOMS: atom_id res chain seq x y z
N MET A 1 3.41 14.49 -23.00
CA MET A 1 4.05 13.85 -21.83
C MET A 1 3.66 12.39 -21.86
N LYS A 2 4.62 11.47 -22.09
CA LYS A 2 4.34 10.02 -21.99
C LYS A 2 4.33 9.69 -20.50
N ILE A 3 3.18 9.26 -19.99
CA ILE A 3 3.08 8.75 -18.62
C ILE A 3 3.64 7.33 -18.67
N ASN A 4 4.71 7.08 -17.92
CA ASN A 4 5.19 5.71 -17.72
C ASN A 4 4.23 5.06 -16.73
N GLU A 5 3.61 3.96 -17.15
CA GLU A 5 2.63 3.23 -16.32
C GLU A 5 3.31 2.29 -15.32
N ASP A 6 4.63 2.12 -15.46
CA ASP A 6 5.45 1.28 -14.59
C ASP A 6 5.72 1.98 -13.25
N LEU A 7 5.52 1.23 -12.17
CA LEU A 7 5.86 1.66 -10.82
C LEU A 7 7.36 1.47 -10.57
N GLU A 8 8.00 2.52 -10.04
CA GLU A 8 9.38 2.48 -9.57
C GLU A 8 9.43 2.75 -8.07
N VAL A 9 9.86 1.75 -7.30
CA VAL A 9 10.17 1.89 -5.88
C VAL A 9 11.56 2.49 -5.76
N THR A 10 11.63 3.71 -5.24
CA THR A 10 12.88 4.47 -5.09
C THR A 10 13.44 4.43 -3.68
N GLU A 11 12.60 4.21 -2.68
CA GLU A 11 13.00 4.08 -1.28
C GLU A 11 12.10 3.11 -0.53
N MET A 12 12.66 2.42 0.47
CA MET A 12 11.93 1.54 1.37
C MET A 12 12.39 1.79 2.81
N TYR A 13 11.43 1.77 3.74
CA TYR A 13 11.68 1.95 5.17
C TYR A 13 11.02 0.80 5.94
N LEU A 14 11.75 0.16 6.84
CA LEU A 14 11.27 -0.88 7.74
C LEU A 14 11.59 -0.46 9.17
N ASP A 15 10.57 -0.34 10.03
CA ASP A 15 10.69 0.18 11.40
C ASP A 15 11.46 1.50 11.52
N GLY A 16 11.27 2.39 10.54
CA GLY A 16 11.94 3.69 10.49
C GLY A 16 13.37 3.66 9.95
N PHE A 17 13.93 2.47 9.67
CA PHE A 17 15.23 2.32 9.04
C PHE A 17 15.10 2.32 7.53
N LYS A 18 15.89 3.16 6.85
CA LYS A 18 16.01 3.11 5.40
C LYS A 18 16.74 1.82 5.01
N VAL A 19 16.08 1.01 4.20
CA VAL A 19 16.62 -0.25 3.69
C VAL A 19 16.78 -0.17 2.17
N PRO A 20 17.76 -0.89 1.58
CA PRO A 20 17.90 -0.91 0.14
C PRO A 20 16.66 -1.52 -0.51
N VAL A 21 16.25 -0.96 -1.65
CA VAL A 21 15.19 -1.54 -2.46
C VAL A 21 15.72 -2.86 -3.04
N PRO A 22 15.07 -4.01 -2.78
CA PRO A 22 15.51 -5.29 -3.31
C PRO A 22 15.52 -5.27 -4.84
N ALA A 23 16.58 -5.82 -5.43
CA ALA A 23 16.65 -6.02 -6.86
C ALA A 23 15.46 -6.87 -7.33
N GLY A 24 14.81 -6.46 -8.42
CA GLY A 24 13.64 -7.14 -8.95
C GLY A 24 12.31 -6.82 -8.25
N LEU A 25 12.27 -6.00 -7.19
CA LEU A 25 11.01 -5.60 -6.55
C LEU A 25 10.11 -4.84 -7.54
N ASN A 26 10.68 -3.90 -8.30
CA ASN A 26 9.94 -3.15 -9.33
C ASN A 26 9.35 -4.10 -10.39
N GLU A 27 10.16 -5.04 -10.88
CA GLU A 27 9.72 -6.03 -11.86
C GLU A 27 8.61 -6.93 -11.31
N LEU A 28 8.76 -7.41 -10.07
CA LEU A 28 7.75 -8.23 -9.39
C LEU A 28 6.43 -7.47 -9.26
N LEU A 29 6.46 -6.22 -8.82
CA LEU A 29 5.26 -5.41 -8.61
C LEU A 29 4.56 -5.05 -9.93
N ASN A 30 5.32 -4.72 -10.97
CA ASN A 30 4.78 -4.41 -12.29
C ASN A 30 4.22 -5.66 -12.98
N ARG A 31 4.91 -6.82 -12.88
CA ARG A 31 4.44 -8.09 -13.49
C ARG A 31 3.27 -8.72 -12.75
N SER A 32 3.24 -8.64 -11.43
CA SER A 32 2.14 -9.22 -10.64
C SER A 32 0.82 -8.47 -10.82
N GLY A 33 0.84 -7.31 -11.47
CA GLY A 33 -0.32 -6.41 -11.52
C GLY A 33 -0.76 -5.94 -10.14
N GLY A 34 0.11 -6.08 -9.12
CA GLY A 34 -0.14 -5.65 -7.75
C GLY A 34 -0.30 -4.14 -7.63
N TRP A 35 0.13 -3.39 -8.66
CA TRP A 35 -0.06 -1.96 -8.80
C TRP A 35 -0.57 -1.67 -10.21
N LYS A 36 -1.70 -0.97 -10.30
CA LYS A 36 -2.21 -0.39 -11.55
C LYS A 36 -2.29 1.11 -11.38
N TYR A 37 -1.72 1.84 -12.33
CA TYR A 37 -1.96 3.27 -12.44
C TYR A 37 -3.46 3.51 -12.69
N ILE A 38 -4.12 4.19 -11.76
CA ILE A 38 -5.53 4.57 -11.91
C ILE A 38 -5.53 6.05 -12.28
N LYS A 39 -6.11 6.37 -13.44
CA LYS A 39 -6.27 7.75 -13.84
C LYS A 39 -7.20 8.47 -12.85
N PRO A 40 -6.99 9.76 -12.58
CA PRO A 40 -7.78 10.51 -11.59
C PRO A 40 -9.30 10.53 -11.85
N ASP A 41 -9.73 10.24 -13.08
CA ASP A 41 -11.11 10.18 -13.54
C ASP A 41 -11.74 8.77 -13.47
N GLN A 42 -10.93 7.73 -13.22
CA GLN A 42 -11.41 6.36 -13.06
C GLN A 42 -11.63 6.07 -11.57
N SER A 43 -12.90 6.09 -11.15
CA SER A 43 -13.29 5.61 -9.83
C SER A 43 -13.06 4.09 -9.77
N GLN A 44 -12.13 3.66 -8.92
CA GLN A 44 -12.10 2.29 -8.47
C GLN A 44 -13.38 2.04 -7.66
N ASN A 45 -14.23 1.14 -8.15
CA ASN A 45 -15.01 0.31 -7.24
C ASN A 45 -13.99 -0.49 -6.44
N ASN A 46 -13.66 0.07 -5.26
CA ASN A 46 -12.62 -0.38 -4.35
C ASN A 46 -12.57 -1.91 -4.30
N LEU A 47 -11.44 -2.46 -4.73
CA LEU A 47 -11.06 -3.81 -4.33
C LEU A 47 -11.13 -3.87 -2.80
N ASP A 48 -11.92 -4.82 -2.33
CA ASP A 48 -12.29 -5.13 -0.94
C ASP A 48 -11.09 -5.23 0.04
N GLN A 49 -9.88 -5.26 -0.49
CA GLN A 49 -8.62 -5.50 0.20
C GLN A 49 -8.20 -4.37 1.16
N THR A 50 -8.70 -3.14 0.98
CA THR A 50 -8.38 -2.02 1.89
C THR A 50 -9.37 -1.87 3.04
N LYS A 51 -10.48 -2.62 3.06
CA LYS A 51 -11.45 -2.57 4.19
C LYS A 51 -10.81 -2.95 5.52
N SER A 52 -9.83 -3.84 5.47
CA SER A 52 -9.03 -4.25 6.63
C SER A 52 -7.99 -3.21 7.06
N TYR A 53 -7.95 -2.03 6.47
CA TYR A 53 -7.00 -0.98 6.80
C TYR A 53 -7.71 0.32 7.17
N ASP A 54 -7.22 1.01 8.20
CA ASP A 54 -7.53 2.42 8.43
C ASP A 54 -6.69 3.30 7.51
N ARG A 55 -7.36 4.20 6.79
CA ARG A 55 -6.71 5.11 5.84
C ARG A 55 -6.64 6.52 6.39
N LYS A 56 -5.42 7.08 6.45
CA LYS A 56 -5.17 8.48 6.83
C LYS A 56 -4.34 9.17 5.77
N VAL A 57 -4.87 10.25 5.20
CA VAL A 57 -4.14 11.10 4.25
C VAL A 57 -3.67 12.35 4.97
N VAL A 58 -2.39 12.67 4.86
CA VAL A 58 -1.81 13.88 5.46
C VAL A 58 -0.82 14.54 4.50
N ARG A 59 -0.74 15.86 4.57
CA ARG A 59 0.25 16.65 3.85
C ARG A 59 1.35 17.03 4.83
N LYS A 60 2.58 16.58 4.59
CA LYS A 60 3.74 16.83 5.46
C LYS A 60 4.97 17.13 4.60
N ASP A 61 5.64 18.24 4.91
CA ASP A 61 6.82 18.73 4.17
C ASP A 61 6.54 18.95 2.68
N GLY A 62 5.37 19.50 2.34
CA GLY A 62 4.93 19.71 0.97
C GLY A 62 4.50 18.45 0.21
N LYS A 63 4.74 17.26 0.76
CA LYS A 63 4.40 15.96 0.16
C LYS A 63 3.06 15.43 0.68
N LEU A 64 2.25 14.85 -0.21
CA LEU A 64 1.03 14.13 0.16
C LEU A 64 1.39 12.69 0.54
N ARG A 65 1.01 12.26 1.73
CA ARG A 65 1.28 10.90 2.25
C ARG A 65 -0.03 10.22 2.58
N THR A 66 -0.16 8.96 2.15
CA THR A 66 -1.28 8.10 2.55
C THR A 66 -0.74 7.01 3.47
N TYR A 67 -1.26 6.94 4.67
CA TYR A 67 -0.99 5.89 5.65
C TYR A 67 -2.14 4.89 5.61
N LEU A 68 -1.79 3.62 5.44
CA LEU A 68 -2.71 2.49 5.55
C LEU A 68 -2.27 1.66 6.76
N THR A 69 -3.06 1.69 7.83
CA THR A 69 -2.77 0.93 9.06
C THR A 69 -3.67 -0.28 9.09
N TYR A 70 -3.08 -1.49 9.09
CA TYR A 70 -3.87 -2.71 9.16
C TYR A 70 -4.67 -2.75 10.46
N LYS A 71 -5.99 -2.90 10.35
CA LYS A 71 -6.86 -3.24 11.46
C LYS A 71 -6.60 -4.70 11.77
N ASN A 72 -5.87 -4.97 12.85
CA ASN A 72 -5.74 -6.33 13.36
C ASN A 72 -7.17 -6.85 13.62
N PRO A 73 -7.69 -7.87 12.88
CA PRO A 73 -8.85 -8.58 13.36
C PRO A 73 -8.39 -9.24 14.65
N SER A 74 -9.01 -8.88 15.76
CA SER A 74 -8.73 -9.41 17.09
C SER A 74 -8.44 -10.92 17.01
N LYS A 75 -7.39 -11.37 17.71
CA LYS A 75 -7.25 -12.77 18.12
C LYS A 75 -8.65 -13.26 18.52
N VAL A 76 -9.19 -14.25 17.80
CA VAL A 76 -10.37 -14.98 18.25
C VAL A 76 -9.95 -15.63 19.57
N SER A 77 -10.30 -14.99 20.69
CA SER A 77 -10.20 -15.62 21.99
C SER A 77 -11.12 -16.82 21.93
N ASN A 78 -10.55 -18.02 21.93
CA ASN A 78 -11.27 -19.23 22.30
C ASN A 78 -11.79 -19.02 23.72
N GLN A 79 -12.99 -18.45 23.85
CA GLN A 79 -13.79 -18.56 25.06
C GLN A 79 -14.34 -19.99 25.07
N LYS A 80 -13.58 -20.84 25.76
CA LYS A 80 -14.04 -22.10 26.31
C LYS A 80 -15.11 -21.77 27.37
N THR A 81 -16.36 -22.13 27.09
CA THR A 81 -17.44 -22.29 28.08
C THR A 81 -18.22 -23.52 27.59
N SER A 82 -17.91 -24.68 28.16
CA SER A 82 -18.61 -25.34 29.28
C SER A 82 -19.89 -26.02 28.81
#